data_AF-A0A084JGN3-F1
#
_entry.id   AF-A0A084JGN3-F1
#
_cell.length_a   1.000
_cell.length_b   1.000
_cell.length_c   1.000
_cell.angle_alpha   90.00
_cell.angle_beta   90.00
_cell.angle_gamma   90.00
#
_symmetry.space_group_name_H-M   'P 1'
#
loop_
_entity.id
_entity.type
_entity.pdbx_description
1 polymer ?
#
loop_
_entity_poly.entity_id
_entity_poly.type
_entity_poly.pdbx_seq_one_letter_code
_entity_poly.pdbx_strand_id
1 'polypeptide(L)'
;MSKGYEERYLMTLLSSVINQKESPAPLRYLNWEKMFRIADYHRVAHVVYYGIMGLDEEIPQSVRQRFFGKYLESVHRVERLRKAERQVQTLLERNGINCFFFKLF
;
A
#
# COMPACT_ATOMS: atom_id res chain seq x y z
N MET A 1 -29.41 5.43 -2.56
CA MET A 1 -27.97 5.35 -2.21
C MET A 1 -27.18 4.99 -3.46
N SER A 2 -26.25 5.84 -3.88
CA SER A 2 -25.45 5.59 -5.10
C SER A 2 -24.49 4.43 -4.84
N LYS A 3 -24.67 3.31 -5.57
CA LYS A 3 -23.68 2.22 -5.58
C LYS A 3 -22.33 2.79 -6.06
N GLY A 4 -21.23 2.37 -5.44
CA GLY A 4 -19.88 2.69 -5.93
C GLY A 4 -19.21 3.95 -5.37
N TYR A 5 -19.71 4.57 -4.30
CA TYR A 5 -19.10 5.83 -3.80
C TYR A 5 -17.72 5.59 -3.20
N GLU A 6 -17.54 4.57 -2.35
CA GLU A 6 -16.24 4.25 -1.76
C GLU A 6 -15.22 3.86 -2.83
N GLU A 7 -15.65 3.15 -3.87
CA GLU A 7 -14.84 2.74 -5.01
C GLU A 7 -14.33 3.96 -5.79
N ARG A 8 -15.22 4.93 -6.07
CA ARG A 8 -14.83 6.18 -6.74
C ARG A 8 -13.92 7.02 -5.87
N TYR A 9 -14.24 7.16 -4.59
CA TYR A 9 -13.40 7.91 -3.66
C TYR A 9 -12.03 7.27 -3.50
N LEU A 10 -11.94 5.93 -3.42
CA LEU A 10 -10.68 5.21 -3.39
C LEU A 10 -9.80 5.57 -4.60
N MET A 11 -10.37 5.57 -5.81
CA MET A 11 -9.64 5.95 -7.02
C MET A 11 -9.16 7.41 -6.97
N THR A 12 -10.00 8.33 -6.48
CA THR A 12 -9.63 9.74 -6.32
C THR A 12 -8.51 9.91 -5.29
N LEU A 13 -8.62 9.24 -4.14
CA LEU A 13 -7.61 9.29 -3.08
C LEU A 13 -6.27 8.74 -3.57
N LEU A 14 -6.27 7.58 -4.23
CA LEU A 14 -5.07 6.98 -4.81
C LEU A 14 -4.44 7.88 -5.87
N SER A 15 -5.26 8.49 -6.74
CA SER A 15 -4.78 9.46 -7.72
C SER A 15 -4.10 10.65 -7.04
N SER A 16 -4.67 11.15 -5.93
CA SER A 16 -4.06 12.25 -5.18
C SER A 16 -2.71 11.88 -4.60
N VAL A 17 -2.62 10.71 -3.93
CA VAL A 17 -1.38 10.20 -3.35
C VAL A 17 -0.30 10.00 -4.42
N ILE A 18 -0.63 9.38 -5.55
CA ILE A 18 0.31 9.13 -6.65
C ILE A 18 0.82 10.45 -7.24
N ASN A 19 -0.06 11.44 -7.37
CA ASN A 19 0.28 12.75 -7.90
C ASN A 19 0.85 13.72 -6.85
N GLN A 20 1.11 13.24 -5.62
CA GLN A 20 1.62 14.05 -4.50
C GLN A 20 0.78 15.31 -4.22
N LYS A 21 -0.54 15.17 -4.37
CA LYS A 21 -1.52 16.22 -4.06
C LYS A 21 -2.14 15.97 -2.68
N GLU A 22 -2.78 16.99 -2.14
CA GLU A 22 -3.52 16.89 -0.88
C GLU A 22 -4.67 15.89 -0.99
N SER A 23 -4.90 15.12 0.07
CA SER A 23 -5.96 14.12 0.08
C SER A 23 -7.31 14.82 0.14
N PRO A 24 -8.17 14.66 -0.88
CA PRO A 24 -9.43 15.37 -0.91
C PRO A 24 -10.36 14.80 0.15
N ALA A 25 -10.99 15.66 0.94
CA ALA A 25 -11.99 15.25 1.91
C ALA A 25 -13.18 14.54 1.21
N PRO A 26 -13.76 13.51 1.83
CA PRO A 26 -14.92 12.85 1.28
C PRO A 26 -16.14 13.77 1.34
N LEU A 27 -16.88 13.82 0.23
CA LEU A 27 -18.12 14.59 0.11
C LEU A 27 -19.30 13.98 0.91
N ARG A 28 -19.16 12.73 1.37
CA ARG A 28 -20.19 11.98 2.10
C ARG A 28 -19.53 11.03 3.09
N TYR A 29 -20.28 10.64 4.11
CA TYR A 29 -19.85 9.60 5.05
C TYR A 29 -19.37 8.34 4.31
N LEU A 30 -18.17 7.89 4.67
CA LEU A 30 -17.53 6.70 4.11
C LEU A 30 -17.74 5.50 5.01
N ASN A 31 -18.11 4.36 4.41
CA ASN A 31 -17.96 3.08 5.09
C ASN A 31 -16.48 2.66 5.05
N TRP A 32 -15.72 3.02 6.09
CA TRP A 32 -14.29 2.71 6.20
C TRP A 32 -13.96 1.22 6.21
N GLU A 33 -14.85 0.37 6.73
CA GLU A 33 -14.71 -1.09 6.66
C GLU A 33 -14.79 -1.59 5.21
N LYS A 34 -15.77 -1.10 4.45
CA LYS A 34 -15.89 -1.40 3.02
C LYS A 34 -14.68 -0.85 2.24
N MET A 35 -14.26 0.37 2.54
CA MET A 35 -13.07 1.00 1.95
C MET A 35 -11.83 0.14 2.12
N PHE A 36 -11.58 -0.35 3.33
CA PHE A 36 -10.46 -1.25 3.60
C PHE A 36 -10.57 -2.54 2.80
N ARG A 37 -11.75 -3.19 2.78
CA ARG A 37 -11.93 -4.46 2.04
C ARG A 37 -11.64 -4.29 0.54
N ILE A 38 -12.11 -3.21 -0.08
CA ILE A 38 -11.84 -2.91 -1.49
C ILE A 38 -10.34 -2.66 -1.71
N ALA A 39 -9.74 -1.80 -0.87
CA ALA A 39 -8.33 -1.46 -1.00
C ALA A 39 -7.40 -2.68 -0.79
N ASP A 40 -7.72 -3.56 0.15
CA ASP A 40 -6.96 -4.79 0.40
C ASP A 40 -7.14 -5.80 -0.73
N TYR A 41 -8.37 -5.97 -1.24
CA TYR A 41 -8.65 -6.81 -2.41
C TYR A 41 -7.82 -6.39 -3.64
N HIS A 42 -7.72 -5.09 -3.91
CA HIS A 42 -6.90 -4.55 -4.99
C HIS A 42 -5.42 -4.38 -4.64
N ARG A 43 -4.98 -4.82 -3.45
CA ARG A 43 -3.59 -4.72 -2.95
C ARG A 43 -3.04 -3.30 -2.88
N VAL A 44 -3.89 -2.30 -2.72
CA VAL A 44 -3.53 -0.87 -2.64
C VAL A 44 -3.70 -0.28 -1.24
N ALA A 45 -4.12 -1.09 -0.25
CA ALA A 45 -4.32 -0.62 1.13
C ALA A 45 -3.09 0.09 1.74
N HIS A 46 -1.89 -0.39 1.44
CA HIS A 46 -0.65 0.26 1.88
C HIS A 46 -0.47 1.68 1.32
N VAL A 47 -0.93 1.95 0.10
CA VAL A 47 -0.90 3.30 -0.52
C VAL A 47 -1.98 4.19 0.08
N VAL A 48 -3.17 3.63 0.34
CA VAL A 48 -4.28 4.35 1.00
C VAL A 48 -3.86 4.89 2.36
N TYR A 49 -2.97 4.19 3.09
CA TYR A 49 -2.43 4.67 4.35
C TYR A 49 -1.81 6.07 4.23
N TYR A 50 -1.10 6.38 3.14
CA TYR A 50 -0.56 7.73 2.91
C TYR A 50 -1.66 8.77 2.72
N GLY A 51 -2.72 8.43 2.00
CA GLY A 51 -3.84 9.33 1.78
C GLY A 51 -4.58 9.65 3.07
N ILE A 52 -4.87 8.64 3.89
CA ILE A 52 -5.62 8.84 5.15
C ILE A 52 -4.85 9.63 6.21
N MET A 53 -3.51 9.68 6.15
CA MET A 53 -2.71 10.52 7.05
C MET A 53 -2.93 12.01 6.81
N GLY A 54 -3.28 12.40 5.58
CA GLY A 54 -3.56 13.78 5.21
C GLY A 54 -5.04 14.17 5.29
N LEU A 55 -5.91 13.29 5.79
CA LEU A 55 -7.34 13.56 5.92
C LEU A 55 -7.65 14.04 7.34
N ASP A 56 -8.40 15.15 7.43
CA ASP A 56 -9.05 15.59 8.67
C ASP A 56 -10.42 14.89 8.82
N GLU A 57 -10.41 13.56 8.76
CA GLU A 57 -11.61 12.72 8.86
C GLU A 57 -11.50 11.76 10.04
N GLU A 58 -12.63 11.55 10.72
CA GLU A 58 -12.69 10.62 11.84
C GLU A 58 -12.78 9.18 11.31
N ILE A 59 -11.62 8.54 11.22
CA ILE A 59 -11.49 7.13 10.81
C ILE A 59 -11.47 6.25 12.06
N PRO A 60 -12.31 5.21 12.15
CA PRO A 60 -12.26 4.26 13.25
C PRO A 60 -10.85 3.71 13.46
N GLN A 61 -10.35 3.75 14.70
CA GLN A 61 -8.97 3.39 15.03
C GLN A 61 -8.62 1.96 14.60
N SER A 62 -9.56 1.02 14.73
CA SER A 62 -9.41 -0.36 14.28
C SER A 62 -9.13 -0.47 12.78
N VAL A 63 -9.83 0.32 11.96
CA VAL A 63 -9.62 0.37 10.50
C VAL A 63 -8.28 1.04 10.18
N ARG A 64 -7.95 2.15 10.87
CA ARG A 64 -6.68 2.85 10.70
C ARG A 64 -5.49 1.93 10.98
N GLN A 65 -5.55 1.13 12.05
CA GLN A 65 -4.52 0.14 12.38
C GLN A 65 -4.36 -0.93 11.29
N ARG A 66 -5.44 -1.38 10.65
CA ARG A 66 -5.35 -2.35 9.55
C ARG A 66 -4.66 -1.76 8.32
N PHE A 67 -4.96 -0.51 7.96
CA PHE A 67 -4.23 0.19 6.90
C PHE A 67 -2.75 0.35 7.25
N PHE A 68 -2.44 0.73 8.49
CA PHE A 68 -1.07 0.84 8.97
C PHE A 68 -0.32 -0.50 8.92
N GLY A 69 -0.96 -1.61 9.29
CA GLY A 69 -0.39 -2.95 9.18
C GLY A 69 0.02 -3.28 7.75
N LYS A 70 -0.85 -3.01 6.77
CA LYS A 70 -0.54 -3.20 5.34
C LYS A 70 0.60 -2.31 4.86
N TYR A 71 0.67 -1.07 5.36
CA TYR A 71 1.80 -0.18 5.12
C TYR A 71 3.11 -0.79 5.65
N LEU A 72 3.17 -1.20 6.92
CA LEU A 72 4.36 -1.82 7.51
C LEU A 72 4.77 -3.11 6.79
N GLU A 73 3.81 -3.96 6.44
CA GLU A 73 4.07 -5.17 5.65
C GLU A 73 4.77 -4.83 4.33
N SER A 74 4.32 -3.77 3.65
CA SER A 74 4.89 -3.31 2.38
C SER A 74 6.30 -2.72 2.53
N VAL A 75 6.56 -1.95 3.59
CA VAL A 75 7.88 -1.38 3.89
C VAL A 75 8.88 -2.48 4.20
N HIS A 76 8.55 -3.41 5.11
CA HIS A 76 9.40 -4.53 5.46
C HIS A 76 9.56 -5.55 4.33
N ARG A 77 8.66 -5.56 3.33
CA ARG A 77 8.78 -6.47 2.18
C ARG A 77 10.01 -6.15 1.35
N VAL A 78 10.32 -4.88 1.13
CA VAL A 78 11.49 -4.46 0.35
C VAL A 78 12.78 -4.94 1.00
N GLU A 79 12.91 -4.73 2.30
CA GLU A 79 14.10 -5.17 3.04
C GLU A 79 14.24 -6.70 3.06
N ARG A 80 13.15 -7.42 3.30
CA ARG A 80 13.13 -8.89 3.25
C ARG A 80 13.54 -9.42 1.87
N LEU A 81 13.03 -8.82 0.79
CA LEU A 81 13.40 -9.20 -0.57
C LEU A 81 14.88 -8.92 -0.85
N ARG A 82 15.41 -7.76 -0.45
CA ARG A 82 16.84 -7.44 -0.58
C ARG A 82 17.74 -8.37 0.23
N LYS A 83 17.26 -8.87 1.37
CA LYS A 83 17.99 -9.85 2.19
C LYS A 83 17.99 -11.23 1.50
N ALA A 84 16.85 -11.66 0.99
CA ALA A 84 16.73 -12.92 0.25
C ALA A 84 17.58 -12.91 -1.03
N GLU A 85 17.57 -11.81 -1.80
CA GLU A 85 18.42 -11.62 -2.98
C GLU A 85 19.91 -11.80 -2.62
N ARG A 86 20.37 -11.14 -1.56
CA ARG A 86 21.76 -11.29 -1.07
C ARG A 86 22.10 -12.72 -0.68
N GLN A 87 21.18 -13.43 -0.01
CA GLN A 87 21.40 -14.83 0.38
C GLN A 87 21.55 -15.73 -0.85
N VAL A 88 20.71 -15.54 -1.87
CA VAL A 88 20.80 -16.28 -3.14
C VAL A 88 22.12 -15.98 -3.84
N GLN A 89 22.52 -14.71 -3.91
CA GLN A 89 23.80 -14.31 -4.50
C GLN A 89 24.99 -14.98 -3.81
N THR A 90 25.05 -14.92 -2.47
CA THR A 90 26.12 -15.58 -1.71
C THR A 90 26.14 -17.10 -1.94
N LEU A 91 24.97 -17.73 -2.09
CA LEU A 91 24.90 -19.17 -2.36
C LEU A 91 25.45 -19.50 -3.76
N LEU A 92 25.14 -18.69 -4.77
CA LEU A 92 25.61 -18.89 -6.14
C LEU A 92 27.13 -18.71 -6.24
N GLU A 93 27.67 -17.67 -5.58
CA GLU A 93 29.11 -17.43 -5.48
C GLU A 93 29.85 -18.58 -4.80
N ARG A 94 29.31 -19.08 -3.67
CA ARG A 94 29.89 -20.22 -2.95
C ARG A 94 29.92 -21.52 -3.77
N ASN A 95 28.94 -21.72 -4.64
CA ASN A 95 28.86 -22.90 -5.50
C ASN A 95 29.56 -22.69 -6.86
N GLY A 96 30.20 -21.54 -7.10
CA GLY A 96 30.87 -21.24 -8.37
C GLY A 96 29.93 -21.18 -9.58
N ILE A 97 28.65 -20.86 -9.37
CA ILE A 97 27.65 -20.79 -10.44
C ILE A 97 27.76 -19.42 -11.12
N ASN A 98 28.16 -19.41 -12.39
CA ASN A 98 28.20 -18.18 -13.19
C ASN A 98 26.79 -17.68 -13.49
N CYS A 99 26.46 -16.49 -13.02
CA CYS A 99 25.16 -15.87 -13.22
C CYS A 99 25.24 -14.34 -13.24
N PHE A 100 24.29 -13.71 -13.94
CA PHE A 100 24.16 -12.27 -14.05
C PHE A 100 22.91 -11.80 -13.28
N PHE A 101 23.08 -10.79 -12.43
CA PHE A 101 21.97 -10.19 -11.68
C PHE A 101 21.41 -9.00 -12.45
N PHE A 102 20.15 -9.09 -12.86
CA PHE A 102 19.42 -7.96 -13.44
C PHE A 102 18.68 -7.20 -12.35
N LYS A 103 19.12 -5.95 -12.10
CA LYS A 103 18.33 -5.00 -11.31
C LYS A 103 17.36 -4.27 -12.21
N LEU A 104 16.07 -4.59 -12.07
CA LEU A 104 14.99 -3.79 -12.62
C LEU A 104 14.64 -2.72 -11.57
N PHE A 105 15.27 -1.54 -11.73
CA PHE A 105 14.98 -0.25 -11.06
C PHE A 105 14.92 -0.24 -9.52
#